data_AF-A0A969Q5F8-F1
#
_entry.id   AF-A0A969Q5F8-F1
#
_cell.length_a   1.000
_cell.length_b   1.000
_cell.length_c   1.000
_cell.angle_alpha   90.00
_cell.angle_beta   90.00
_cell.angle_gamma   90.00
#
_symmetry.space_group_name_H-M   'P 1'
#
loop_
_entity.id
_entity.type
_entity.pdbx_description
1 polymer ?
#
loop_
_entity_poly.entity_id
_entity_poly.type
_entity_poly.pdbx_seq_one_letter_code
_entity_poly.pdbx_strand_id
1 'polypeptide(L)'
;MTVNRRHNMRDVFPATGTEITAKSWLTEAPMRMLMNNLHPDVAENPHELVVYGGIGRAARDWDSFDRIVAALKSLESDETLLVQSGKPVGVFRTHKDAPRVLIANSNLVPHWANWAHFHELDRKGLMMYGQMTAGSWIYIGTQGIVQGTYETFAEAGRQHYGGDLKGRWILTGGLGGMGGAQPLAAVFAGACCLAVECDETRVDFRIRTRYVDEKAHTLDEALAMIARWTAAGQAKSVGLVGNAADVFPELVRRMKAGGMRPDIVTDQTSAHDPLNGYLPQGWSVAEWRAKRESDPQAVEHAARASMKTHVAAMVDFWNAGVPTLDYGNNIRQVAKEEGLENAFAFPGFVPAYIRPLFCRGIGPFRWCALSGDPDDIRKTDAAMKKLFPKNAHLHRWLD
;
A
#
# COMPACT_ATOMS: atom_id res chain seq x y z
N MET A 1 -30.04 -18.65 0.17
CA MET A 1 -28.62 -18.31 0.42
C MET A 1 -28.09 -17.59 -0.80
N THR A 2 -27.88 -16.28 -0.70
CA THR A 2 -27.26 -15.48 -1.77
C THR A 2 -25.80 -15.87 -1.85
N VAL A 3 -25.36 -16.47 -2.96
CA VAL A 3 -23.95 -16.78 -3.21
C VAL A 3 -23.16 -15.47 -3.19
N ASN A 4 -22.15 -15.34 -2.32
CA ASN A 4 -21.27 -14.18 -2.31
C ASN A 4 -20.43 -14.17 -3.60
N ARG A 5 -20.83 -13.34 -4.56
CA ARG A 5 -20.22 -13.26 -5.90
C ARG A 5 -18.74 -12.85 -5.88
N ARG A 6 -18.25 -12.34 -4.74
CA ARG A 6 -16.88 -11.87 -4.56
C ARG A 6 -15.98 -12.91 -3.92
N HIS A 7 -16.53 -13.93 -3.29
CA HIS A 7 -15.73 -14.92 -2.56
C HIS A 7 -15.59 -16.21 -3.36
N ASN A 8 -14.35 -16.67 -3.53
CA ASN A 8 -14.01 -17.96 -4.13
C ASN A 8 -12.68 -18.42 -3.57
N MET A 9 -12.57 -19.70 -3.22
CA MET A 9 -11.38 -20.30 -2.60
C MET A 9 -10.27 -20.66 -3.61
N ARG A 10 -10.42 -20.27 -4.88
CA ARG A 10 -9.42 -20.57 -5.90
C ARG A 10 -8.17 -19.70 -5.74
N ASP A 11 -7.02 -20.34 -5.81
CA ASP A 11 -5.75 -19.64 -6.01
C ASP A 11 -5.53 -19.35 -7.49
N VAL A 12 -5.06 -18.15 -7.79
CA VAL A 12 -4.84 -17.66 -9.15
C VAL A 12 -3.35 -17.47 -9.38
N PHE A 13 -2.85 -18.06 -10.47
CA PHE A 13 -1.45 -17.95 -10.88
C PHE A 13 -1.36 -17.50 -12.34
N PRO A 14 -0.45 -16.57 -12.68
CA PRO A 14 -0.17 -16.27 -14.08
C PRO A 14 0.53 -17.44 -14.75
N ALA A 15 0.27 -17.65 -16.04
CA ALA A 15 1.12 -18.52 -16.86
C ALA A 15 2.54 -17.96 -16.94
N THR A 16 3.54 -18.84 -17.01
CA THR A 16 4.97 -18.50 -17.14
C THR A 16 5.57 -19.13 -18.40
N GLY A 17 6.82 -18.83 -18.72
CA GLY A 17 7.50 -19.32 -19.93
C GLY A 17 7.00 -18.67 -21.22
N THR A 18 7.34 -19.28 -22.35
CA THR A 18 7.19 -18.71 -23.71
C THR A 18 5.90 -19.12 -24.43
N GLU A 19 5.16 -20.10 -23.91
CA GLU A 19 3.88 -20.50 -24.48
C GLU A 19 2.81 -19.48 -24.12
N ILE A 20 1.96 -19.09 -25.08
CA ILE A 20 0.87 -18.12 -24.87
C ILE A 20 -0.49 -18.80 -25.02
N THR A 21 -1.48 -18.34 -24.27
CA THR A 21 -2.86 -18.84 -24.35
C THR A 21 -3.80 -17.84 -25.02
N ALA A 22 -3.44 -16.55 -25.05
CA ALA A 22 -4.06 -15.54 -25.89
C ALA A 22 -3.48 -15.55 -27.31
N LYS A 23 -4.10 -14.78 -28.22
CA LYS A 23 -3.68 -14.70 -29.64
C LYS A 23 -2.36 -13.94 -29.89
N SER A 24 -1.87 -13.17 -28.90
CA SER A 24 -0.63 -12.41 -29.01
C SER A 24 -0.03 -12.09 -27.64
N TRP A 25 1.25 -11.72 -27.58
CA TRP A 25 1.86 -11.21 -26.35
C TRP A 25 1.20 -9.94 -25.82
N LEU A 26 0.60 -9.10 -26.69
CA LEU A 26 -0.09 -7.87 -26.28
C LEU A 26 -1.42 -8.15 -25.55
N THR A 27 -1.99 -9.34 -25.71
CA THR A 27 -3.21 -9.78 -25.02
C THR A 27 -2.92 -10.80 -23.91
N GLU A 28 -1.84 -11.56 -24.03
CA GLU A 28 -1.30 -12.43 -22.97
C GLU A 28 -0.77 -11.60 -21.79
N ALA A 29 -0.04 -10.52 -22.05
CA ALA A 29 0.55 -9.66 -21.02
C ALA A 29 -0.49 -9.12 -20.00
N PRO A 30 -1.56 -8.41 -20.40
CA PRO A 30 -2.56 -7.94 -19.44
C PRO A 30 -3.27 -9.08 -18.71
N MET A 31 -3.42 -10.26 -19.33
CA MET A 31 -4.01 -11.42 -18.67
C MET A 31 -3.10 -11.99 -17.58
N ARG A 32 -1.80 -12.19 -17.88
CA ARG A 32 -0.81 -12.60 -16.88
C ARG A 32 -0.72 -11.58 -15.76
N MET A 33 -0.72 -10.29 -16.07
CA MET A 33 -0.67 -9.26 -15.04
C MET A 33 -1.95 -9.18 -14.18
N LEU A 34 -3.13 -9.41 -14.76
CA LEU A 34 -4.39 -9.56 -14.00
C LEU A 34 -4.28 -10.73 -13.01
N MET A 35 -3.75 -11.87 -13.46
CA MET A 35 -3.56 -13.05 -12.62
C MET A 35 -2.47 -12.84 -11.56
N ASN A 36 -1.38 -12.17 -11.90
CA ASN A 36 -0.31 -11.78 -10.98
C ASN A 36 -0.84 -10.90 -9.84
N ASN A 37 -1.75 -9.96 -10.15
CA ASN A 37 -2.41 -9.14 -9.14
C ASN A 37 -3.19 -9.96 -8.10
N LEU A 38 -3.55 -11.21 -8.39
CA LEU A 38 -4.28 -12.11 -7.49
C LEU A 38 -3.43 -13.29 -7.01
N HIS A 39 -2.13 -13.28 -7.27
CA HIS A 39 -1.23 -14.31 -6.77
C HIS A 39 -1.21 -14.28 -5.22
N PRO A 40 -1.27 -15.43 -4.52
CA PRO A 40 -1.29 -15.48 -3.05
C PRO A 40 -0.11 -14.81 -2.34
N ASP A 41 1.06 -14.80 -2.99
CA ASP A 41 2.24 -14.08 -2.48
C ASP A 41 2.30 -12.59 -2.86
N VAL A 42 1.34 -12.11 -3.66
CA VAL A 42 1.27 -10.72 -4.12
C VAL A 42 0.11 -9.99 -3.45
N ALA A 43 -1.10 -10.54 -3.56
CA ALA A 43 -2.34 -9.90 -3.10
C ALA A 43 -2.55 -10.04 -1.58
N GLU A 44 -3.23 -9.06 -1.00
CA GLU A 44 -3.57 -9.06 0.43
C GLU A 44 -4.74 -10.00 0.79
N ASN A 45 -5.72 -10.16 -0.10
CA ASN A 45 -6.84 -11.09 0.08
C ASN A 45 -7.41 -11.52 -1.30
N PRO A 46 -6.69 -12.38 -2.05
CA PRO A 46 -7.03 -12.70 -3.44
C PRO A 46 -8.35 -13.45 -3.60
N HIS A 47 -8.78 -14.23 -2.59
CA HIS A 47 -10.05 -14.97 -2.61
C HIS A 47 -11.28 -14.05 -2.66
N GLU A 48 -11.11 -12.79 -2.28
CA GLU A 48 -12.10 -11.71 -2.42
C GLU A 48 -11.75 -10.71 -3.54
N LEU A 49 -10.83 -11.07 -4.43
CA LEU A 49 -10.27 -10.25 -5.50
C LEU A 49 -9.49 -9.02 -5.02
N VAL A 50 -9.24 -8.88 -3.71
CA VAL A 50 -8.60 -7.72 -3.09
C VAL A 50 -7.09 -7.84 -3.22
N VAL A 51 -6.50 -6.84 -3.88
CA VAL A 51 -5.06 -6.75 -4.13
C VAL A 51 -4.39 -5.98 -2.98
N TYR A 52 -4.82 -4.75 -2.68
CA TYR A 52 -4.30 -3.94 -1.57
C TYR A 52 -5.19 -2.71 -1.25
N GLY A 53 -4.87 -2.00 -0.17
CA GLY A 53 -5.38 -0.65 0.11
C GLY A 53 -6.86 -0.60 0.51
N GLY A 54 -7.24 -1.33 1.56
CA GLY A 54 -8.64 -1.56 1.91
C GLY A 54 -9.25 -2.58 0.96
N ILE A 55 -10.22 -2.15 0.15
CA ILE A 55 -10.97 -3.01 -0.78
C ILE A 55 -10.57 -2.82 -2.26
N GLY A 56 -9.31 -2.46 -2.54
CA GLY A 56 -8.82 -2.31 -3.91
C GLY A 56 -8.77 -3.66 -4.63
N ARG A 57 -9.60 -3.87 -5.66
CA ARG A 57 -9.77 -5.16 -6.33
C ARG A 57 -9.25 -5.19 -7.77
N ALA A 58 -8.94 -6.40 -8.25
CA ALA A 58 -8.50 -6.64 -9.63
C ALA A 58 -9.66 -6.76 -10.63
N ALA A 59 -10.80 -7.28 -10.18
CA ALA A 59 -12.05 -7.39 -10.94
C ALA A 59 -13.25 -7.18 -9.99
N ARG A 60 -14.43 -6.87 -10.56
CA ARG A 60 -15.62 -6.51 -9.77
C ARG A 60 -16.13 -7.65 -8.89
N ASP A 61 -16.21 -8.82 -9.50
CA ASP A 61 -16.66 -10.09 -8.96
C ASP A 61 -16.04 -11.22 -9.81
N TRP A 62 -16.21 -12.47 -9.37
CA TRP A 62 -15.56 -13.61 -10.03
C TRP A 62 -16.09 -13.87 -11.44
N ASP A 63 -17.38 -13.62 -11.71
CA ASP A 63 -17.94 -13.66 -13.08
C ASP A 63 -17.22 -12.65 -13.99
N SER A 64 -17.03 -11.42 -13.50
CA SER A 64 -16.30 -10.39 -14.24
C SER A 64 -14.86 -10.81 -14.51
N PHE A 65 -14.16 -11.40 -13.52
CA PHE A 65 -12.81 -11.93 -13.73
C PHE A 65 -12.80 -12.98 -14.85
N ASP A 66 -13.68 -13.99 -14.76
CA ASP A 66 -13.69 -15.12 -15.72
C ASP A 66 -13.98 -14.61 -17.14
N ARG A 67 -14.90 -13.64 -17.26
CA ARG A 67 -15.22 -13.00 -18.53
C ARG A 67 -14.10 -12.11 -19.07
N ILE A 68 -13.33 -11.45 -18.21
CA ILE A 68 -12.13 -10.70 -18.62
C ILE A 68 -11.10 -11.67 -19.19
N VAL A 69 -10.82 -12.76 -18.49
CA VAL A 69 -9.86 -13.78 -18.94
C VAL A 69 -10.31 -14.38 -20.28
N ALA A 70 -11.58 -14.74 -20.41
CA ALA A 70 -12.13 -15.27 -21.66
C ALA A 70 -12.01 -14.26 -22.81
N ALA A 71 -12.35 -12.98 -22.57
CA ALA A 71 -12.23 -11.93 -23.57
C ALA A 71 -10.78 -11.72 -24.02
N LEU A 72 -9.82 -11.67 -23.09
CA LEU A 72 -8.39 -11.49 -23.41
C LEU A 72 -7.82 -12.66 -24.24
N LYS A 73 -8.29 -13.89 -24.00
CA LYS A 73 -7.90 -15.06 -24.81
C LYS A 73 -8.38 -14.95 -26.27
N SER A 74 -9.58 -14.40 -26.49
CA SER A 74 -10.17 -14.29 -27.83
C SER A 74 -9.84 -12.99 -28.56
N LEU A 75 -9.35 -11.96 -27.87
CA LEU A 75 -9.17 -10.61 -28.41
C LEU A 75 -8.17 -10.56 -29.58
N GLU A 76 -8.59 -9.98 -30.70
CA GLU A 76 -7.75 -9.82 -31.89
C GLU A 76 -6.74 -8.65 -31.76
N SER A 77 -5.74 -8.66 -32.63
CA SER A 77 -4.67 -7.64 -32.62
C SER A 77 -5.14 -6.21 -32.93
N ASP A 78 -6.28 -6.05 -33.61
CA ASP A 78 -6.91 -4.78 -33.95
C ASP A 78 -8.19 -4.51 -33.13
N GLU A 79 -8.37 -5.19 -32.01
CA GLU A 79 -9.49 -4.98 -31.07
C GLU A 79 -9.03 -4.38 -29.74
N THR A 80 -9.97 -3.74 -29.04
CA THR A 80 -9.78 -3.17 -27.70
C THR A 80 -10.93 -3.57 -26.78
N LEU A 81 -10.58 -4.18 -25.64
CA LEU A 81 -11.51 -4.50 -24.54
C LEU A 81 -11.75 -3.26 -23.67
N LEU A 82 -13.02 -2.97 -23.36
CA LEU A 82 -13.40 -1.95 -22.38
C LEU A 82 -13.74 -2.60 -21.04
N VAL A 83 -13.05 -2.16 -19.98
CA VAL A 83 -13.32 -2.57 -18.60
C VAL A 83 -13.83 -1.37 -17.80
N GLN A 84 -15.09 -1.47 -17.34
CA GLN A 84 -15.74 -0.45 -16.52
C GLN A 84 -15.83 -0.95 -15.09
N SER A 85 -15.19 -0.27 -14.14
CA SER A 85 -15.12 -0.67 -12.72
C SER A 85 -14.97 -2.19 -12.55
N GLY A 86 -13.91 -2.75 -13.15
CA GLY A 86 -13.57 -4.18 -13.08
C GLY A 86 -14.51 -5.15 -13.79
N LYS A 87 -15.40 -4.69 -14.68
CA LYS A 87 -16.31 -5.51 -15.47
C LYS A 87 -16.03 -5.36 -16.97
N PRO A 88 -15.95 -6.46 -17.76
CA PRO A 88 -15.78 -6.37 -19.20
C PRO A 88 -17.12 -6.00 -19.87
N VAL A 89 -17.20 -4.82 -20.49
CA VAL A 89 -18.48 -4.26 -20.98
C VAL A 89 -18.60 -4.20 -22.51
N GLY A 90 -17.49 -4.33 -23.24
CA GLY A 90 -17.54 -4.36 -24.70
C GLY A 90 -16.17 -4.55 -25.33
N VAL A 91 -16.17 -5.02 -26.57
CA VAL A 91 -14.98 -5.11 -27.42
C VAL A 91 -15.29 -4.35 -28.70
N PHE A 92 -14.38 -3.49 -29.12
CA PHE A 92 -14.52 -2.69 -30.33
C PHE A 92 -13.28 -2.82 -31.20
N ARG A 93 -13.49 -2.81 -32.51
CA ARG A 93 -12.39 -2.73 -33.47
C ARG A 93 -11.73 -1.34 -33.40
N THR A 94 -10.42 -1.34 -33.30
CA THR A 94 -9.55 -0.15 -33.30
C THR A 94 -8.46 -0.37 -34.35
N HIS A 95 -7.20 -0.48 -33.94
CA HIS A 95 -6.05 -0.77 -34.79
C HIS A 95 -4.90 -1.37 -33.97
N LYS A 96 -3.93 -2.01 -34.62
CA LYS A 96 -2.82 -2.72 -33.96
C LYS A 96 -2.00 -1.87 -32.98
N ASP A 97 -1.86 -0.58 -33.25
CA ASP A 97 -1.08 0.34 -32.40
C ASP A 97 -1.90 0.97 -31.26
N ALA A 98 -3.21 0.69 -31.18
CA ALA A 98 -4.05 1.12 -30.07
C ALA A 98 -3.83 0.23 -28.82
N PRO A 99 -4.23 0.68 -27.62
CA PRO A 99 -4.27 -0.18 -26.44
C PRO A 99 -5.20 -1.38 -26.64
N ARG A 100 -4.78 -2.56 -26.18
CA ARG A 100 -5.64 -3.77 -26.16
C ARG A 100 -6.73 -3.70 -25.09
N VAL A 101 -6.52 -2.92 -24.03
CA VAL A 101 -7.49 -2.77 -22.93
C VAL A 101 -7.56 -1.30 -22.53
N LEU A 102 -8.77 -0.76 -22.38
CA LEU A 102 -9.02 0.54 -21.78
C LEU A 102 -9.85 0.34 -20.51
N ILE A 103 -9.39 0.95 -19.42
CA ILE A 103 -9.93 0.72 -18.08
C ILE A 103 -10.38 2.04 -17.47
N ALA A 104 -11.63 2.09 -17.01
CA ALA A 104 -12.18 3.21 -16.25
C ALA A 104 -12.82 2.68 -14.97
N ASN A 105 -12.10 2.79 -13.84
CA ASN A 105 -12.54 2.29 -12.54
C ASN A 105 -12.90 3.41 -11.60
N SER A 106 -13.96 3.19 -10.80
CA SER A 106 -14.31 3.99 -9.63
C SER A 106 -14.68 5.47 -9.87
N ASN A 107 -14.82 5.89 -11.13
CA ASN A 107 -15.22 7.24 -11.48
C ASN A 107 -16.67 7.51 -11.04
N LEU A 108 -16.88 8.63 -10.35
CA LEU A 108 -18.19 9.16 -9.97
C LEU A 108 -18.25 10.64 -10.32
N VAL A 109 -19.44 11.13 -10.68
CA VAL A 109 -19.66 12.56 -10.87
C VAL A 109 -19.35 13.28 -9.55
N PRO A 110 -18.66 14.45 -9.54
CA PRO A 110 -18.04 15.00 -8.32
C PRO A 110 -18.96 15.14 -7.11
N HIS A 111 -20.22 15.54 -7.29
CA HIS A 111 -21.20 15.66 -6.20
C HIS A 111 -21.46 14.32 -5.48
N TRP A 112 -21.36 13.20 -6.21
CA TRP A 112 -21.57 11.85 -5.70
C TRP A 112 -20.26 11.11 -5.39
N ALA A 113 -19.10 11.77 -5.54
CA ALA A 113 -17.79 11.15 -5.34
C ALA A 113 -17.42 11.02 -3.84
N ASN A 114 -18.20 10.22 -3.11
CA ASN A 114 -18.01 9.92 -1.69
C ASN A 114 -18.25 8.43 -1.38
N TRP A 115 -17.76 7.97 -0.24
CA TRP A 115 -17.84 6.56 0.17
C TRP A 115 -19.27 6.06 0.36
N ALA A 116 -20.17 6.89 0.90
CA ALA A 116 -21.56 6.48 1.13
C ALA A 116 -22.25 6.07 -0.20
N HIS A 117 -22.12 6.90 -1.24
CA HIS A 117 -22.66 6.59 -2.56
C HIS A 117 -21.89 5.46 -3.25
N PHE A 118 -20.55 5.42 -3.11
CA PHE A 118 -19.75 4.29 -3.59
C PHE A 118 -20.27 2.95 -3.03
N HIS A 119 -20.49 2.85 -1.71
CA HIS A 119 -20.96 1.63 -1.06
C HIS A 119 -22.40 1.27 -1.43
N GLU A 120 -23.25 2.26 -1.67
CA GLU A 120 -24.60 2.05 -2.22
C GLU A 120 -24.53 1.33 -3.58
N LEU A 121 -23.69 1.82 -4.49
CA LEU A 121 -23.50 1.21 -5.81
C LEU A 121 -22.79 -0.14 -5.73
N ASP A 122 -21.83 -0.29 -4.82
CA ASP A 122 -21.10 -1.54 -4.58
C ASP A 122 -22.06 -2.66 -4.15
N ARG A 123 -22.98 -2.39 -3.22
CA ARG A 123 -24.04 -3.33 -2.80
C ARG A 123 -24.97 -3.73 -3.94
N LYS A 124 -25.20 -2.84 -4.91
CA LYS A 124 -25.99 -3.10 -6.13
C LYS A 124 -25.19 -3.88 -7.19
N GLY A 125 -23.91 -4.20 -6.96
CA GLY A 125 -23.03 -4.85 -7.93
C GLY A 125 -22.60 -3.92 -9.09
N LEU A 126 -22.69 -2.60 -8.90
CA LEU A 126 -22.41 -1.59 -9.91
C LEU A 126 -21.02 -0.97 -9.78
N MET A 127 -20.30 -1.28 -8.70
CA MET A 127 -19.05 -0.61 -8.38
C MET A 127 -17.92 -1.58 -8.03
N MET A 128 -16.70 -1.08 -8.20
CA MET A 128 -15.46 -1.68 -7.75
C MET A 128 -14.50 -0.55 -7.39
N TYR A 129 -13.74 -0.69 -6.31
CA TYR A 129 -12.64 0.21 -5.99
C TYR A 129 -11.38 -0.28 -6.69
N GLY A 130 -10.87 0.51 -7.64
CA GLY A 130 -9.69 0.13 -8.43
C GLY A 130 -8.36 0.43 -7.76
N GLN A 131 -8.35 1.22 -6.67
CA GLN A 131 -7.13 1.83 -6.16
C GLN A 131 -6.37 2.48 -7.34
N MET A 132 -5.05 2.33 -7.41
CA MET A 132 -4.21 2.74 -8.52
C MET A 132 -3.84 1.54 -9.39
N THR A 133 -3.16 0.55 -8.81
CA THR A 133 -2.57 -0.59 -9.54
C THR A 133 -3.33 -1.91 -9.37
N ALA A 134 -4.33 -1.94 -8.48
CA ALA A 134 -5.17 -3.11 -8.26
C ALA A 134 -6.08 -3.36 -9.48
N GLY A 135 -6.92 -2.40 -9.84
CA GLY A 135 -7.86 -2.51 -10.96
C GLY A 135 -7.26 -2.25 -12.34
N SER A 136 -5.98 -1.89 -12.42
CA SER A 136 -5.24 -1.64 -13.66
C SER A 136 -4.15 -2.69 -13.95
N TRP A 137 -4.06 -3.72 -13.10
CA TRP A 137 -3.26 -4.92 -13.34
C TRP A 137 -1.77 -4.65 -13.50
N ILE A 138 -1.17 -3.93 -12.53
CA ILE A 138 0.28 -3.66 -12.53
C ILE A 138 0.86 -3.59 -11.12
N TYR A 139 0.24 -4.32 -10.20
CA TYR A 139 0.72 -4.47 -8.84
C TYR A 139 1.76 -5.59 -8.78
N ILE A 140 2.88 -5.32 -8.12
CA ILE A 140 4.05 -6.21 -8.03
C ILE A 140 4.39 -6.50 -6.57
N GLY A 141 3.35 -6.57 -5.74
CA GLY A 141 3.49 -6.67 -4.29
C GLY A 141 4.03 -5.39 -3.68
N THR A 142 4.55 -5.52 -2.46
CA THR A 142 5.11 -4.44 -1.66
C THR A 142 6.25 -3.69 -2.34
N GLN A 143 6.95 -4.33 -3.29
CA GLN A 143 8.05 -3.70 -4.03
C GLN A 143 7.62 -2.45 -4.80
N GLY A 144 6.35 -2.40 -5.25
CA GLY A 144 5.85 -1.31 -6.07
C GLY A 144 5.89 0.08 -5.42
N ILE A 145 6.07 0.17 -4.10
CA ILE A 145 6.18 1.45 -3.37
C ILE A 145 7.49 1.59 -2.58
N VAL A 146 8.27 0.51 -2.41
CA VAL A 146 9.44 0.53 -1.52
C VAL A 146 10.49 1.57 -1.93
N GLN A 147 10.69 1.79 -3.22
CA GLN A 147 11.58 2.86 -3.70
C GLN A 147 11.07 4.25 -3.29
N GLY A 148 9.77 4.54 -3.51
CA GLY A 148 9.20 5.83 -3.15
C GLY A 148 9.29 6.11 -1.64
N THR A 149 9.11 5.08 -0.82
CA THR A 149 9.25 5.16 0.63
C THR A 149 10.71 5.32 1.06
N TYR A 150 11.63 4.61 0.42
CA TYR A 150 13.06 4.80 0.62
C TYR A 150 13.49 6.23 0.27
N GLU A 151 13.11 6.76 -0.90
CA GLU A 151 13.44 8.14 -1.31
C GLU A 151 12.87 9.16 -0.33
N THR A 152 11.68 8.92 0.20
CA THR A 152 11.07 9.79 1.21
C THR A 152 11.89 9.83 2.49
N PHE A 153 12.26 8.67 3.03
CA PHE A 153 13.05 8.60 4.26
C PHE A 153 14.49 9.09 4.05
N ALA A 154 15.11 8.75 2.91
CA ALA A 154 16.44 9.24 2.57
C ALA A 154 16.46 10.77 2.46
N GLU A 155 15.46 11.37 1.82
CA GLU A 155 15.36 12.82 1.72
C GLU A 155 15.04 13.49 3.07
N ALA A 156 14.15 12.92 3.89
CA ALA A 156 13.94 13.38 5.25
C ALA A 156 15.25 13.31 6.08
N GLY A 157 16.03 12.25 5.92
CA GLY A 157 17.36 12.12 6.50
C GLY A 157 18.32 13.22 6.06
N ARG A 158 18.34 13.58 4.76
CA ARG A 158 19.16 14.69 4.25
C ARG A 158 18.76 16.03 4.84
N GLN A 159 17.46 16.31 4.92
CA GLN A 159 16.95 17.60 5.39
C GLN A 159 17.09 17.79 6.91
N HIS A 160 16.95 16.72 7.70
CA HIS A 160 16.86 16.82 9.16
C HIS A 160 18.07 16.26 9.91
N TYR A 161 18.84 15.36 9.29
CA TYR A 161 19.90 14.59 9.94
C TYR A 161 21.20 14.53 9.14
N GLY A 162 21.41 15.45 8.20
CA GLY A 162 22.64 15.51 7.40
C GLY A 162 22.84 14.33 6.44
N GLY A 163 21.79 13.53 6.21
CA GLY A 163 21.81 12.38 5.31
C GLY A 163 22.21 11.05 5.95
N ASP A 164 22.54 11.04 7.25
CA ASP A 164 22.90 9.82 7.98
C ASP A 164 21.82 9.48 9.02
N LEU A 165 21.11 8.37 8.79
CA LEU A 165 20.09 7.86 9.70
C LEU A 165 20.61 6.76 10.63
N LYS A 166 21.93 6.51 10.68
CA LYS A 166 22.50 5.53 11.61
C LYS A 166 22.17 5.89 13.06
N GLY A 167 21.68 4.89 13.80
CA GLY A 167 21.26 5.08 15.20
C GLY A 167 19.95 5.86 15.35
N ARG A 168 19.27 6.18 14.25
CA ARG A 168 17.93 6.80 14.24
C ARG A 168 16.86 5.72 14.08
N TRP A 169 15.64 6.06 14.44
CA TRP A 169 14.50 5.18 14.20
C TRP A 169 13.24 5.93 13.79
N ILE A 170 12.43 5.24 12.97
CA ILE A 170 11.18 5.75 12.40
C ILE A 170 10.01 5.05 13.06
N LEU A 171 9.02 5.82 13.53
CA LEU A 171 7.73 5.33 14.00
C LEU A 171 6.69 5.44 12.88
N THR A 172 5.96 4.36 12.64
CA THR A 172 4.84 4.37 11.69
C THR A 172 3.71 3.40 12.08
N GLY A 173 2.57 3.51 11.41
CA GLY A 173 1.44 2.60 11.47
C GLY A 173 1.13 1.95 10.11
N GLY A 174 0.58 0.73 10.15
CA GLY A 174 0.10 -0.04 9.01
C GLY A 174 1.17 -0.87 8.31
N LEU A 175 0.97 -2.20 8.30
CA LEU A 175 1.77 -3.18 7.59
C LEU A 175 0.93 -3.90 6.53
N GLY A 176 0.03 -3.19 5.83
CA GLY A 176 -0.70 -3.69 4.65
C GLY A 176 0.19 -3.94 3.42
N GLY A 177 -0.38 -4.22 2.25
CA GLY A 177 0.43 -4.52 1.04
C GLY A 177 1.40 -3.40 0.65
N MET A 178 0.99 -2.14 0.84
CA MET A 178 1.83 -0.95 0.64
C MET A 178 2.55 -0.54 1.95
N GLY A 179 1.82 -0.54 3.07
CA GLY A 179 2.34 -0.27 4.43
C GLY A 179 3.54 -1.11 4.83
N GLY A 180 3.57 -2.37 4.38
CA GLY A 180 4.64 -3.31 4.62
C GLY A 180 5.98 -2.91 3.98
N ALA A 181 6.00 -1.91 3.09
CA ALA A 181 7.25 -1.42 2.50
C ALA A 181 8.05 -0.52 3.44
N GLN A 182 7.38 0.12 4.40
CA GLN A 182 7.98 1.12 5.30
C GLN A 182 9.17 0.58 6.08
N PRO A 183 9.14 -0.62 6.68
CA PRO A 183 10.23 -1.09 7.51
C PRO A 183 11.49 -1.40 6.69
N LEU A 184 11.35 -2.08 5.55
CA LEU A 184 12.47 -2.30 4.62
C LEU A 184 13.03 -0.98 4.05
N ALA A 185 12.16 -0.04 3.67
CA ALA A 185 12.59 1.27 3.19
C ALA A 185 13.39 2.05 4.24
N ALA A 186 12.97 1.99 5.50
CA ALA A 186 13.70 2.61 6.61
C ALA A 186 15.08 1.96 6.80
N VAL A 187 15.14 0.61 6.76
CA VAL A 187 16.41 -0.14 6.84
C VAL A 187 17.36 0.23 5.70
N PHE A 188 16.87 0.31 4.46
CA PHE A 188 17.66 0.75 3.31
C PHE A 188 18.13 2.20 3.43
N ALA A 189 17.34 3.06 4.07
CA ALA A 189 17.73 4.44 4.39
C ALA A 189 18.72 4.53 5.58
N GLY A 190 18.99 3.42 6.27
CA GLY A 190 19.95 3.33 7.38
C GLY A 190 19.33 3.51 8.77
N ALA A 191 18.00 3.60 8.89
CA ALA A 191 17.28 3.74 10.14
C ALA A 191 16.73 2.41 10.68
N CYS A 192 16.52 2.34 11.99
CA CYS A 192 15.59 1.36 12.54
C CYS A 192 14.12 1.75 12.26
N CYS A 193 13.20 0.81 12.35
CA CYS A 193 11.77 1.07 12.19
C CYS A 193 10.93 0.33 13.22
N LEU A 194 10.00 1.04 13.86
CA LEU A 194 8.90 0.46 14.63
C LEU A 194 7.60 0.73 13.86
N ALA A 195 6.99 -0.33 13.33
CA ALA A 195 5.72 -0.25 12.60
C ALA A 195 4.61 -0.91 13.39
N VAL A 196 3.58 -0.15 13.77
CA VAL A 196 2.42 -0.63 14.52
C VAL A 196 1.38 -1.23 13.56
N GLU A 197 0.95 -2.46 13.81
CA GLU A 197 -0.05 -3.17 13.01
C GLU A 197 -1.02 -3.92 13.91
N CYS A 198 -2.32 -3.81 13.65
CA CYS A 198 -3.33 -4.40 14.52
C CYS A 198 -3.66 -5.85 14.18
N ASP A 199 -3.44 -6.28 12.94
CA ASP A 199 -3.67 -7.62 12.46
C ASP A 199 -2.33 -8.38 12.37
N GLU A 200 -2.09 -9.26 13.34
CA GLU A 200 -0.87 -10.05 13.44
C GLU A 200 -0.54 -10.81 12.14
N THR A 201 -1.56 -11.27 11.41
CA THR A 201 -1.37 -11.99 10.14
C THR A 201 -0.67 -11.13 9.08
N ARG A 202 -0.80 -9.80 9.16
CA ARG A 202 -0.11 -8.85 8.28
C ARG A 202 1.36 -8.67 8.67
N VAL A 203 1.67 -8.72 9.97
CA VAL A 203 3.06 -8.75 10.45
C VAL A 203 3.74 -10.04 9.97
N ASP A 204 3.08 -11.18 10.14
CA ASP A 204 3.61 -12.48 9.75
C ASP A 204 3.86 -12.58 8.24
N PHE A 205 2.96 -12.01 7.42
CA PHE A 205 3.17 -11.92 5.97
C PHE A 205 4.49 -11.17 5.68
N ARG A 206 4.78 -10.08 6.41
CA ARG A 206 5.90 -9.17 6.10
C ARG A 206 7.22 -9.76 6.58
N ILE A 207 7.20 -10.54 7.65
CA ILE A 207 8.32 -11.39 8.04
C ILE A 207 8.57 -12.46 6.98
N ARG A 208 7.52 -13.18 6.54
CA ARG A 208 7.63 -14.20 5.49
C ARG A 208 8.22 -13.65 4.19
N THR A 209 7.83 -12.43 3.80
CA THR A 209 8.36 -11.77 2.59
C THR A 209 9.63 -10.95 2.84
N ARG A 210 10.19 -10.99 4.06
CA ARG A 210 11.44 -10.30 4.46
C ARG A 210 11.39 -8.77 4.32
N TYR A 211 10.22 -8.18 4.55
CA TYR A 211 10.03 -6.74 4.65
C TYR A 211 10.04 -6.22 6.11
N VAL A 212 9.94 -7.13 7.08
CA VAL A 212 10.07 -6.89 8.53
C VAL A 212 11.03 -7.92 9.11
N ASP A 213 11.93 -7.51 10.02
CA ASP A 213 12.92 -8.41 10.63
C ASP A 213 12.36 -9.19 11.81
N GLU A 214 11.73 -8.49 12.77
CA GLU A 214 11.24 -9.09 14.02
C GLU A 214 9.80 -8.62 14.36
N LYS A 215 9.10 -9.36 15.22
CA LYS A 215 7.76 -9.04 15.72
C LYS A 215 7.82 -8.85 17.23
N ALA A 216 7.04 -7.92 17.75
CA ALA A 216 6.84 -7.70 19.18
C ALA A 216 5.35 -7.65 19.53
N HIS A 217 5.01 -8.05 20.75
CA HIS A 217 3.61 -8.05 21.24
C HIS A 217 3.36 -6.98 22.30
N THR A 218 4.41 -6.29 22.74
CA THR A 218 4.31 -5.21 23.72
C THR A 218 5.17 -4.03 23.28
N LEU A 219 4.76 -2.83 23.67
CA LEU A 219 5.53 -1.62 23.39
C LEU A 219 6.91 -1.67 24.07
N ASP A 220 7.01 -2.24 25.27
CA ASP A 220 8.26 -2.35 26.01
C ASP A 220 9.28 -3.25 25.29
N GLU A 221 8.83 -4.39 24.76
CA GLU A 221 9.64 -5.28 23.94
C GLU A 221 10.13 -4.59 22.66
N ALA A 222 9.21 -3.92 21.93
CA ALA A 222 9.56 -3.22 20.70
C ALA A 222 10.59 -2.10 20.96
N LEU A 223 10.40 -1.31 22.02
CA LEU A 223 11.35 -0.24 22.40
C LEU A 223 12.70 -0.79 22.87
N ALA A 224 12.72 -1.93 23.57
CA ALA A 224 13.96 -2.59 23.92
C ALA A 224 14.74 -3.06 22.69
N MET A 225 14.06 -3.59 21.67
CA MET A 225 14.67 -3.95 20.39
C MET A 225 15.27 -2.71 19.69
N ILE A 226 14.47 -1.65 19.53
CA ILE A 226 14.91 -0.39 18.90
C ILE A 226 16.10 0.22 19.63
N ALA A 227 16.08 0.27 20.98
CA ALA A 227 17.18 0.80 21.77
C ALA A 227 18.48 0.02 21.56
N ARG A 228 18.42 -1.33 21.54
CA ARG A 228 19.59 -2.17 21.28
C ARG A 228 20.16 -1.94 19.89
N TRP A 229 19.32 -1.90 18.85
CA TRP A 229 19.79 -1.76 17.46
C TRP A 229 20.34 -0.37 17.18
N THR A 230 19.66 0.68 17.65
CA THR A 230 20.13 2.06 17.48
C THR A 230 21.46 2.28 18.21
N ALA A 231 21.63 1.78 19.44
CA ALA A 231 22.90 1.84 20.16
C ALA A 231 24.03 1.07 19.46
N ALA A 232 23.71 -0.05 18.80
CA ALA A 232 24.66 -0.83 18.02
C ALA A 232 24.92 -0.23 16.62
N GLY A 233 24.23 0.85 16.23
CA GLY A 233 24.29 1.44 14.90
C GLY A 233 23.79 0.51 13.79
N GLN A 234 22.88 -0.41 14.12
CA GLN A 234 22.23 -1.32 13.19
C GLN A 234 20.96 -0.66 12.61
N ALA A 235 20.58 -1.05 11.39
CA ALA A 235 19.32 -0.69 10.78
C ALA A 235 18.45 -1.95 10.71
N LYS A 236 17.40 -2.00 11.54
CA LYS A 236 16.49 -3.15 11.68
C LYS A 236 15.06 -2.72 11.94
N SER A 237 14.12 -3.60 11.68
CA SER A 237 12.70 -3.33 11.77
C SER A 237 11.95 -4.26 12.73
N VAL A 238 11.01 -3.69 13.47
CA VAL A 238 10.06 -4.44 14.31
C VAL A 238 8.63 -4.09 13.95
N GLY A 239 7.82 -5.12 13.69
CA GLY A 239 6.37 -5.01 13.64
C GLY A 239 5.78 -5.19 15.04
N LEU A 240 5.16 -4.15 15.59
CA LEU A 240 4.47 -4.21 16.88
C LEU A 240 2.99 -4.53 16.66
N VAL A 241 2.54 -5.67 17.20
CA VAL A 241 1.11 -6.03 17.21
C VAL A 241 0.38 -5.10 18.19
N GLY A 242 -0.46 -4.20 17.67
CA GLY A 242 -1.19 -3.22 18.47
C GLY A 242 -1.98 -2.22 17.63
N ASN A 243 -2.77 -1.37 18.27
CA ASN A 243 -3.50 -0.30 17.58
C ASN A 243 -2.66 1.00 17.59
N ALA A 244 -2.48 1.62 16.42
CA ALA A 244 -1.73 2.88 16.32
C ALA A 244 -2.37 4.02 17.14
N ALA A 245 -3.71 4.02 17.28
CA ALA A 245 -4.43 4.98 18.12
C ALA A 245 -4.18 4.78 19.63
N ASP A 246 -3.62 3.64 20.06
CA ASP A 246 -3.16 3.40 21.44
C ASP A 246 -1.66 3.68 21.58
N VAL A 247 -0.86 3.14 20.65
CA VAL A 247 0.61 3.16 20.72
C VAL A 247 1.17 4.57 20.53
N PHE A 248 0.66 5.34 19.58
CA PHE A 248 1.20 6.68 19.31
C PHE A 248 0.99 7.64 20.49
N PRO A 249 -0.22 7.77 21.07
CA PRO A 249 -0.41 8.58 22.28
C PRO A 249 0.42 8.10 23.47
N GLU A 250 0.57 6.79 23.66
CA GLU A 250 1.39 6.23 24.73
C GLU A 250 2.88 6.57 24.54
N LEU A 251 3.40 6.51 23.32
CA LEU A 251 4.77 6.94 23.01
C LEU A 251 4.96 8.44 23.25
N VAL A 252 3.98 9.28 22.91
CA VAL A 252 4.00 10.72 23.24
C VAL A 252 4.07 10.92 24.75
N ARG A 253 3.25 10.20 25.52
CA ARG A 253 3.24 10.28 26.99
C ARG A 253 4.61 9.91 27.57
N ARG A 254 5.20 8.80 27.09
CA ARG A 254 6.52 8.34 27.52
C ARG A 254 7.62 9.32 27.12
N MET A 255 7.61 9.85 25.90
CA MET A 255 8.56 10.88 25.44
C MET A 255 8.52 12.11 26.35
N LYS A 256 7.32 12.61 26.68
CA LYS A 256 7.14 13.75 27.61
C LYS A 256 7.68 13.46 29.02
N ALA A 257 7.72 12.18 29.42
CA ALA A 257 8.30 11.72 30.68
C ALA A 257 9.81 11.38 30.59
N GLY A 258 10.49 11.71 29.48
CA GLY A 258 11.92 11.44 29.29
C GLY A 258 12.23 10.07 28.67
N GLY A 259 11.22 9.36 28.17
CA GLY A 259 11.38 8.11 27.43
C GLY A 259 11.92 8.30 26.01
N MET A 260 12.10 7.18 25.30
CA MET A 260 12.64 7.17 23.95
C MET A 260 11.75 7.97 22.98
N ARG A 261 12.39 8.76 22.10
CA ARG A 261 11.73 9.62 21.12
C ARG A 261 12.05 9.14 19.69
N PRO A 262 11.06 9.00 18.79
CA PRO A 262 11.33 8.71 17.37
C PRO A 262 12.03 9.87 16.68
N ASP A 263 12.83 9.56 15.66
CA ASP A 263 13.51 10.57 14.86
C ASP A 263 12.67 10.99 13.64
N ILE A 264 11.78 10.13 13.15
CA ILE A 264 10.79 10.46 12.12
C ILE A 264 9.46 9.77 12.47
N VAL A 265 8.34 10.44 12.24
CA VAL A 265 6.99 9.90 12.45
C VAL A 265 6.17 9.99 11.17
N THR A 266 5.49 8.90 10.82
CA THR A 266 4.52 8.89 9.72
C THR A 266 3.41 7.87 9.98
N ASP A 267 2.52 7.67 9.01
CA ASP A 267 1.46 6.66 9.06
C ASP A 267 1.08 6.19 7.65
N GLN A 268 0.82 4.89 7.52
CA GLN A 268 0.29 4.26 6.30
C GLN A 268 -0.80 3.21 6.60
N THR A 269 -1.55 3.38 7.70
CA THR A 269 -2.84 2.71 7.86
C THR A 269 -3.76 3.02 6.68
N SER A 270 -4.78 2.21 6.42
CA SER A 270 -5.73 2.48 5.31
C SER A 270 -6.81 3.49 5.72
N ALA A 271 -6.39 4.64 6.26
CA ALA A 271 -7.27 5.72 6.73
C ALA A 271 -8.18 6.32 5.64
N HIS A 272 -7.86 6.09 4.36
CA HIS A 272 -8.67 6.55 3.22
C HIS A 272 -10.02 5.84 3.14
N ASP A 273 -10.19 4.69 3.81
CA ASP A 273 -11.42 3.91 3.87
C ASP A 273 -11.73 3.61 5.37
N PRO A 274 -12.43 4.51 6.07
CA PRO A 274 -12.69 4.36 7.51
C PRO A 274 -13.47 3.10 7.88
N LEU A 275 -14.29 2.57 6.96
CA LEU A 275 -15.06 1.36 7.19
C LEU A 275 -14.18 0.11 7.15
N ASN A 276 -13.31 -0.01 6.14
CA ASN A 276 -12.58 -1.25 5.87
C ASN A 276 -11.09 -1.20 6.21
N GLY A 277 -10.53 -0.03 6.50
CA GLY A 277 -9.08 0.18 6.53
C GLY A 277 -8.46 0.63 7.86
N TYR A 278 -9.26 0.97 8.87
CA TYR A 278 -8.76 1.45 10.16
C TYR A 278 -9.50 0.82 11.34
N LEU A 279 -8.77 0.11 12.20
CA LEU A 279 -9.34 -0.53 13.40
C LEU A 279 -9.67 0.53 14.47
N PRO A 280 -10.93 0.64 14.91
CA PRO A 280 -11.28 1.52 16.03
C PRO A 280 -10.54 1.15 17.32
N GLN A 281 -10.17 2.15 18.11
CA GLN A 281 -9.54 1.99 19.41
C GLN A 281 -10.44 1.17 20.36
N GLY A 282 -9.82 0.26 21.11
CA GLY A 282 -10.53 -0.62 22.06
C GLY A 282 -11.29 -1.79 21.42
N TRP A 283 -11.27 -1.94 20.11
CA TRP A 283 -11.94 -3.05 19.41
C TRP A 283 -10.94 -4.14 19.03
N SER A 284 -11.42 -5.38 19.00
CA SER A 284 -10.64 -6.47 18.39
C SER A 284 -10.80 -6.48 16.86
N VAL A 285 -9.82 -7.07 16.15
CA VAL A 285 -9.92 -7.26 14.69
C VAL A 285 -11.15 -8.10 14.32
N ALA A 286 -11.49 -9.11 15.12
CA ALA A 286 -12.67 -9.95 14.89
C ALA A 286 -13.98 -9.15 15.03
N GLU A 287 -14.10 -8.35 16.10
CA GLU A 287 -15.24 -7.46 16.32
C GLU A 287 -15.39 -6.44 15.18
N TRP A 288 -14.30 -5.78 14.80
CA TRP A 288 -14.31 -4.82 13.71
C TRP A 288 -14.80 -5.46 12.42
N ARG A 289 -14.26 -6.63 12.05
CA ARG A 289 -14.67 -7.35 10.85
C ARG A 289 -16.17 -7.69 10.85
N ALA A 290 -16.72 -8.15 11.98
CA ALA A 290 -18.14 -8.46 12.12
C ALA A 290 -19.03 -7.20 12.03
N LYS A 291 -18.62 -6.11 12.71
CA LYS A 291 -19.40 -4.86 12.74
C LYS A 291 -19.43 -4.12 11.40
N ARG A 292 -18.46 -4.33 10.52
CA ARG A 292 -18.53 -3.80 9.13
C ARG A 292 -19.78 -4.27 8.39
N GLU A 293 -20.27 -5.47 8.71
CA GLU A 293 -21.48 -6.02 8.11
C GLU A 293 -22.74 -5.62 8.87
N SER A 294 -22.71 -5.72 10.21
CA SER A 294 -23.91 -5.50 11.02
C SER A 294 -24.23 -4.02 11.27
N ASP A 295 -23.22 -3.16 11.38
CA ASP A 295 -23.36 -1.74 11.70
C ASP A 295 -22.19 -0.90 11.13
N PRO A 296 -22.15 -0.72 9.79
CA PRO A 296 -21.06 0.00 9.14
C PRO A 296 -20.93 1.46 9.59
N GLN A 297 -22.04 2.12 9.97
CA GLN A 297 -22.01 3.51 10.43
C GLN A 297 -21.31 3.64 11.78
N ALA A 298 -21.55 2.71 12.71
CA ALA A 298 -20.84 2.69 13.98
C ALA A 298 -19.32 2.47 13.78
N VAL A 299 -18.93 1.62 12.82
CA VAL A 299 -17.52 1.41 12.47
C VAL A 299 -16.90 2.70 11.96
N GLU A 300 -17.52 3.35 10.97
CA GLU A 300 -17.00 4.60 10.41
C GLU A 300 -16.83 5.67 11.48
N HIS A 301 -17.85 5.88 12.33
CA HIS A 301 -17.78 6.86 13.41
C HIS A 301 -16.62 6.56 14.39
N ALA A 302 -16.52 5.31 14.86
CA ALA A 302 -15.49 4.91 15.81
C ALA A 302 -14.07 4.94 15.22
N ALA A 303 -13.91 4.55 13.95
CA ALA A 303 -12.64 4.60 13.24
C ALA A 303 -12.15 6.04 13.07
N ARG A 304 -13.03 6.96 12.65
CA ARG A 304 -12.69 8.38 12.46
C ARG A 304 -12.31 9.04 13.79
N ALA A 305 -13.05 8.78 14.86
CA ALA A 305 -12.69 9.23 16.20
C ALA A 305 -11.29 8.72 16.63
N SER A 306 -10.96 7.47 16.29
CA SER A 306 -9.64 6.89 16.58
C SER A 306 -8.52 7.53 15.75
N MET A 307 -8.77 7.84 14.47
CA MET A 307 -7.83 8.58 13.62
C MET A 307 -7.57 9.98 14.17
N LYS A 308 -8.57 10.66 14.74
CA LYS A 308 -8.37 11.95 15.41
C LYS A 308 -7.36 11.83 16.55
N THR A 309 -7.52 10.83 17.42
CA THR A 309 -6.59 10.55 18.53
C THR A 309 -5.18 10.27 18.03
N HIS A 310 -5.06 9.47 16.98
CA HIS A 310 -3.77 9.14 16.35
C HIS A 310 -3.09 10.39 15.76
N VAL A 311 -3.81 11.21 14.98
CA VAL A 311 -3.25 12.43 14.39
C VAL A 311 -2.91 13.47 15.46
N ALA A 312 -3.67 13.56 16.55
CA ALA A 312 -3.31 14.41 17.68
C ALA A 312 -1.94 14.03 18.28
N ALA A 313 -1.64 12.73 18.39
CA ALA A 313 -0.31 12.26 18.80
C ALA A 313 0.78 12.59 17.77
N MET A 314 0.50 12.48 16.46
CA MET A 314 1.42 12.92 15.41
C MET A 314 1.71 14.43 15.48
N VAL A 315 0.68 15.25 15.76
CA VAL A 315 0.85 16.69 15.99
C VAL A 315 1.69 16.96 17.23
N ASP A 316 1.53 16.18 18.31
CA ASP A 316 2.36 16.30 19.50
C ASP A 316 3.85 15.99 19.23
N PHE A 317 4.15 14.99 18.39
CA PHE A 317 5.51 14.74 17.91
C PHE A 317 6.06 15.88 17.07
N TRP A 318 5.26 16.40 16.13
CA TRP A 318 5.60 17.57 15.32
C TRP A 318 5.96 18.79 16.21
N ASN A 319 5.12 19.10 17.20
CA ASN A 319 5.34 20.20 18.14
C ASN A 319 6.57 19.97 19.04
N ALA A 320 6.95 18.71 19.28
CA ALA A 320 8.20 18.34 19.96
C ALA A 320 9.43 18.34 19.04
N GLY A 321 9.30 18.86 17.81
CA GLY A 321 10.38 19.00 16.83
C GLY A 321 10.80 17.69 16.17
N VAL A 322 9.94 16.66 16.17
CA VAL A 322 10.18 15.43 15.41
C VAL A 322 9.65 15.61 13.99
N PRO A 323 10.48 15.44 12.94
CA PRO A 323 10.02 15.39 11.55
C PRO A 323 8.82 14.43 11.40
N THR A 324 7.67 15.00 11.11
CA THR A 324 6.40 14.27 11.01
C THR A 324 5.80 14.53 9.65
N LEU A 325 5.31 13.49 8.99
CA LEU A 325 4.75 13.58 7.64
C LEU A 325 3.54 12.66 7.46
N ASP A 326 2.62 13.10 6.63
CA ASP A 326 1.55 12.28 6.10
C ASP A 326 2.01 11.55 4.83
N TYR A 327 1.77 10.23 4.80
CA TYR A 327 2.20 9.36 3.72
C TYR A 327 1.06 8.99 2.73
N GLY A 328 0.16 9.94 2.48
CA GLY A 328 -0.80 9.86 1.38
C GLY A 328 -2.00 8.94 1.62
N ASN A 329 -2.37 8.67 2.87
CA ASN A 329 -3.55 7.89 3.24
C ASN A 329 -4.76 8.74 3.68
N ASN A 330 -4.65 10.08 3.59
CA ASN A 330 -5.71 11.04 3.91
C ASN A 330 -6.08 11.14 5.41
N ILE A 331 -5.27 10.59 6.33
CA ILE A 331 -5.59 10.56 7.76
C ILE A 331 -5.79 11.96 8.36
N ARG A 332 -5.03 12.96 7.91
CA ARG A 332 -5.17 14.37 8.36
C ARG A 332 -6.53 14.96 8.02
N GLN A 333 -7.07 14.65 6.84
CA GLN A 333 -8.37 15.14 6.42
C GLN A 333 -9.48 14.53 7.29
N VAL A 334 -9.40 13.24 7.58
CA VAL A 334 -10.36 12.58 8.48
C VAL A 334 -10.31 13.20 9.87
N ALA A 335 -9.11 13.38 10.45
CA ALA A 335 -8.97 14.01 11.76
C ALA A 335 -9.49 15.46 11.79
N LYS A 336 -9.30 16.23 10.72
CA LYS A 336 -9.87 17.58 10.57
C LYS A 336 -11.39 17.56 10.57
N GLU A 337 -11.99 16.62 9.83
CA GLU A 337 -13.45 16.45 9.78
C GLU A 337 -14.03 16.06 11.15
N GLU A 338 -13.25 15.37 12.00
CA GLU A 338 -13.59 15.09 13.40
C GLU A 338 -13.24 16.24 14.37
N GLY A 339 -12.91 17.42 13.83
CA GLY A 339 -12.69 18.66 14.61
C GLY A 339 -11.28 18.85 15.19
N LEU A 340 -10.25 18.15 14.69
CA LEU A 340 -8.87 18.49 15.01
C LEU A 340 -8.39 19.64 14.10
N GLU A 341 -8.53 20.87 14.58
CA GLU A 341 -8.26 22.09 13.80
C GLU A 341 -6.85 22.14 13.19
N ASN A 342 -5.86 21.65 13.94
CA ASN A 342 -4.45 21.63 13.55
C ASN A 342 -4.00 20.30 12.93
N ALA A 343 -4.92 19.48 12.41
CA ALA A 343 -4.57 18.20 11.77
C ALA A 343 -3.59 18.34 10.58
N PHE A 344 -3.52 19.53 9.97
CA PHE A 344 -2.59 19.84 8.87
C PHE A 344 -1.32 20.55 9.33
N ALA A 345 -0.98 20.53 10.63
CA ALA A 345 0.24 21.15 11.15
C ALA A 345 1.52 20.56 10.54
N PHE A 346 1.49 19.29 10.13
CA PHE A 346 2.59 18.60 9.47
C PHE A 346 2.30 18.35 7.97
N PRO A 347 3.33 18.37 7.11
CA PRO A 347 3.16 18.32 5.65
C PRO A 347 2.86 16.92 5.13
N GLY A 348 2.41 16.85 3.87
CA GLY A 348 2.42 15.58 3.12
C GLY A 348 3.81 15.29 2.56
N PHE A 349 4.13 14.02 2.35
CA PHE A 349 5.44 13.60 1.87
C PHE A 349 5.82 14.17 0.49
N VAL A 350 4.84 14.35 -0.41
CA VAL A 350 5.09 14.91 -1.75
C VAL A 350 5.62 16.33 -1.70
N PRO A 351 4.91 17.33 -1.13
CA PRO A 351 5.44 18.68 -1.05
C PRO A 351 6.71 18.78 -0.21
N ALA A 352 6.89 17.94 0.81
CA ALA A 352 8.06 17.99 1.68
C ALA A 352 9.33 17.41 1.04
N TYR A 353 9.22 16.27 0.32
CA TYR A 353 10.38 15.46 -0.05
C TYR A 353 10.40 15.05 -1.53
N ILE A 354 9.27 14.63 -2.11
CA ILE A 354 9.27 13.93 -3.42
C ILE A 354 9.07 14.86 -4.62
N ARG A 355 8.44 16.03 -4.47
CA ARG A 355 8.13 16.93 -5.59
C ARG A 355 9.34 17.27 -6.49
N PRO A 356 10.57 17.50 -5.98
CA PRO A 356 11.73 17.72 -6.84
C PRO A 356 12.07 16.55 -7.79
N LEU A 357 11.71 15.30 -7.43
CA LEU A 357 11.82 14.15 -8.34
C LEU A 357 10.79 14.28 -9.47
N PHE A 358 9.54 14.59 -9.11
CA PHE A 358 8.45 14.75 -10.08
C PHE A 358 8.72 15.86 -11.10
N CYS A 359 9.32 16.98 -10.69
CA CYS A 359 9.71 18.06 -11.60
C CYS A 359 10.67 17.62 -12.72
N ARG A 360 11.30 16.45 -12.60
CA ARG A 360 12.20 15.86 -13.60
C ARG A 360 11.59 14.64 -14.30
N GLY A 361 10.30 14.37 -14.11
CA GLY A 361 9.63 13.19 -14.66
C GLY A 361 10.04 11.87 -13.99
N ILE A 362 10.71 11.91 -12.83
CA ILE A 362 11.09 10.72 -12.07
C ILE A 362 9.87 10.27 -11.26
N GLY A 363 9.56 8.98 -11.30
CA GLY A 363 8.45 8.39 -10.57
C GLY A 363 8.65 6.89 -10.39
N PRO A 364 7.63 6.17 -9.90
CA PRO A 364 7.71 4.73 -9.58
C PRO A 364 7.65 3.86 -10.84
N PHE A 365 8.63 4.05 -11.73
CA PHE A 365 8.81 3.23 -12.93
C PHE A 365 9.09 1.78 -12.55
N ARG A 366 8.54 0.84 -13.31
CA ARG A 366 8.62 -0.59 -13.02
C ARG A 366 8.48 -1.41 -14.29
N TRP A 367 8.93 -2.66 -14.23
CA TRP A 367 8.73 -3.68 -15.25
C TRP A 367 8.48 -5.04 -14.58
N CYS A 368 7.98 -6.00 -15.34
CA CYS A 368 7.72 -7.37 -14.89
C CYS A 368 8.20 -8.35 -15.96
N ALA A 369 8.87 -9.43 -15.55
CA ALA A 369 9.29 -10.50 -16.44
C ALA A 369 8.15 -11.52 -16.60
N LEU A 370 7.43 -11.46 -17.73
CA LEU A 370 6.32 -12.40 -18.02
C LEU A 370 6.78 -13.85 -18.16
N SER A 371 8.08 -14.09 -18.36
CA SER A 371 8.69 -15.41 -18.33
C SER A 371 8.55 -16.09 -16.96
N GLY A 372 8.44 -15.31 -15.88
CA GLY A 372 8.51 -15.81 -14.51
C GLY A 372 9.94 -16.14 -14.04
N ASP A 373 10.94 -15.91 -14.88
CA ASP A 373 12.34 -16.20 -14.56
C ASP A 373 13.01 -14.99 -13.89
N PRO A 374 13.48 -15.12 -12.63
CA PRO A 374 14.19 -14.04 -11.95
C PRO A 374 15.50 -13.61 -12.64
N ASP A 375 16.11 -14.46 -13.48
CA ASP A 375 17.31 -14.07 -14.23
C ASP A 375 17.03 -12.97 -15.25
N ASP A 376 15.80 -12.86 -15.76
CA ASP A 376 15.44 -11.74 -16.65
C ASP A 376 15.46 -10.40 -15.90
N ILE A 377 15.05 -10.39 -14.62
CA ILE A 377 15.19 -9.19 -13.76
C ILE A 377 16.66 -8.85 -13.53
N ARG A 378 17.51 -9.84 -13.19
CA ARG A 378 18.95 -9.62 -13.00
C ARG A 378 19.63 -9.06 -14.25
N LYS A 379 19.24 -9.56 -15.43
CA LYS A 379 19.72 -9.03 -16.72
C LYS A 379 19.28 -7.58 -16.92
N THR A 380 18.03 -7.23 -16.59
CA THR A 380 17.57 -5.84 -16.67
C THR A 380 18.26 -4.92 -15.66
N ASP A 381 18.57 -5.38 -14.45
CA ASP A 381 19.33 -4.60 -13.46
C ASP A 381 20.74 -4.29 -13.97
N ALA A 382 21.42 -5.29 -14.53
CA ALA A 382 22.73 -5.11 -15.17
C ALA A 382 22.64 -4.16 -16.39
N ALA A 383 21.57 -4.25 -17.18
CA ALA A 383 21.33 -3.35 -18.31
C ALA A 383 21.12 -1.90 -17.85
N MET A 384 20.37 -1.68 -16.77
CA MET A 384 20.16 -0.35 -16.18
C MET A 384 21.48 0.25 -15.67
N LYS A 385 22.32 -0.53 -14.99
CA LYS A 385 23.66 -0.08 -14.57
C LYS A 385 24.55 0.30 -15.76
N LYS A 386 24.48 -0.46 -16.85
CA LYS A 386 25.20 -0.17 -18.10
C LYS A 386 24.71 1.08 -18.81
N LEU A 387 23.39 1.32 -18.84
CA LEU A 387 22.79 2.50 -19.46
C LEU A 387 23.07 3.78 -18.67
N PHE A 388 23.17 3.68 -17.34
CA PHE A 388 23.37 4.81 -16.44
C PHE A 388 24.63 4.65 -15.58
N PRO A 389 25.84 4.58 -16.18
CA PRO A 389 27.06 4.16 -15.49
C PRO A 389 27.55 5.13 -14.41
N LYS A 390 27.08 6.39 -14.45
CA LYS A 390 27.47 7.45 -13.49
C LYS A 390 26.42 7.68 -12.39
N ASN A 391 25.31 6.97 -12.40
CA ASN A 391 24.23 7.17 -11.42
C ASN A 391 24.44 6.26 -10.20
N ALA A 392 25.34 6.68 -9.30
CA ALA A 392 25.69 5.90 -8.10
C ALA A 392 24.48 5.59 -7.20
N HIS A 393 23.50 6.50 -7.15
CA HIS A 393 22.26 6.31 -6.39
C HIS A 393 21.39 5.18 -6.96
N LEU A 394 21.19 5.17 -8.29
CA LEU A 394 20.49 4.07 -8.96
C LEU A 394 21.24 2.74 -8.79
N HIS A 395 22.56 2.74 -8.86
CA HIS A 395 23.35 1.51 -8.71
C HIS A 395 23.16 0.92 -7.31
N ARG A 396 23.24 1.75 -6.26
CA ARG A 396 22.97 1.36 -4.87
C ARG A 396 21.55 0.88 -4.64
N TRP A 397 20.56 1.44 -5.33
CA TRP A 397 19.18 0.98 -5.25
C TRP A 397 19.00 -0.43 -5.86
N LEU A 398 19.77 -0.75 -6.90
CA LEU A 398 19.71 -2.04 -7.61
C LEU A 398 20.62 -3.11 -7.00
N ASP A 399 21.61 -2.73 -6.19
CA ASP A 399 22.43 -3.64 -5.38
C ASP A 399 21.66 -4.07 -4.12
#